data_AF-U6RV13-F1
#
_entry.id   AF-U6RV13-F1
#
_cell.length_a   1.000
_cell.length_b   1.000
_cell.length_c   1.000
_cell.angle_alpha   90.00
_cell.angle_beta   90.00
_cell.angle_gamma   90.00
#
_symmetry.space_group_name_H-M   'P 1'
#
loop_
_entity.id
_entity.type
_entity.pdbx_description
1 polymer ?
#
loop_
_entity_poly.entity_id
_entity_poly.type
_entity_poly.pdbx_seq_one_letter_code
_entity_poly.pdbx_strand_id
1 'polypeptide(L)'
;MKKRRRNHKTRRYLSLKDIKFQPRYKSGVCRYCGCTDNDPCYNPNYGNCWWVDKEHTICSHCTDELIVNDEGTIHCIVSKGLI
;
A
#
# COMPACT_ATOMS: atom_id res chain seq x y z
N MET A 1 19.90 28.05 -48.46
CA MET A 1 19.11 26.85 -48.10
C MET A 1 19.47 26.41 -46.69
N LYS A 2 18.58 26.62 -45.69
CA LYS A 2 18.85 26.29 -44.27
C LYS A 2 18.29 24.88 -43.97
N LYS A 3 19.17 23.89 -43.82
CA LYS A 3 18.77 22.51 -43.50
C LYS A 3 18.24 22.45 -42.07
N ARG A 4 16.91 22.28 -41.93
CA ARG A 4 16.22 22.06 -40.65
C ARG A 4 16.69 20.74 -40.03
N ARG A 5 17.43 20.80 -38.92
CA ARG A 5 17.76 19.62 -38.10
C ARG A 5 16.49 19.13 -37.39
N ARG A 6 15.97 17.97 -37.79
CA ARG A 6 14.87 17.28 -37.09
C ARG A 6 15.41 16.72 -35.77
N ASN A 7 14.97 17.30 -34.66
CA ASN A 7 15.30 16.83 -33.33
C ASN A 7 14.40 15.62 -33.02
N HIS A 8 14.91 14.42 -33.26
CA HIS A 8 14.21 13.18 -32.98
C HIS A 8 14.20 13.01 -31.45
N LYS A 9 13.18 13.54 -30.77
CA LYS A 9 12.90 13.28 -29.35
C LYS A 9 12.66 11.79 -29.20
N THR A 10 13.72 11.03 -28.97
CA THR A 10 13.66 9.62 -28.62
C THR A 10 12.92 9.54 -27.29
N ARG A 11 11.68 9.05 -27.35
CA ARG A 11 10.92 8.62 -26.18
C ARG A 11 11.72 7.50 -25.53
N ARG A 12 12.54 7.82 -24.53
CA ARG A 12 13.21 6.83 -23.69
C ARG A 12 12.14 6.14 -22.85
N TYR A 13 11.65 5.01 -23.34
CA TYR A 13 10.95 4.05 -22.49
C TYR A 13 11.96 3.55 -21.46
N LEU A 14 11.73 3.86 -20.18
CA LEU A 14 12.52 3.31 -19.07
C LEU A 14 12.35 1.79 -19.09
N SER A 15 13.47 1.06 -19.11
CA SER A 15 13.48 -0.40 -19.07
C SER A 15 12.95 -0.87 -17.72
N LEU A 16 12.06 -1.88 -17.71
CA LEU A 16 11.57 -2.52 -16.48
C LEU A 16 12.69 -3.05 -15.58
N LYS A 17 13.91 -3.23 -16.12
CA LYS A 17 15.10 -3.67 -15.40
C LYS A 17 15.77 -2.57 -14.57
N ASP A 18 15.42 -1.30 -14.81
CA ASP A 18 15.99 -0.13 -14.13
C ASP A 18 15.12 0.38 -12.98
N ILE A 19 13.90 -0.15 -12.83
CA ILE A 19 13.03 0.12 -11.68
C ILE A 19 13.60 -0.69 -10.52
N LYS A 20 14.47 -0.07 -9.72
CA LYS A 20 14.85 -0.62 -8.41
C LYS A 20 13.56 -0.92 -7.65
N PHE A 21 13.27 -2.21 -7.44
CA PHE A 21 12.13 -2.67 -6.65
C PHE A 21 12.37 -2.25 -5.20
N GLN A 22 11.99 -1.03 -4.87
CA GLN A 22 11.91 -0.55 -3.50
C GLN A 22 10.45 -0.77 -3.08
N PRO A 23 10.16 -1.60 -2.08
CA PRO A 23 8.82 -1.63 -1.54
C PRO A 23 8.52 -0.23 -1.02
N ARG A 24 7.59 0.46 -1.67
CA ARG A 24 7.16 1.82 -1.31
C ARG A 24 6.36 1.86 0.00
N TYR A 25 6.36 0.76 0.75
CA TYR A 25 5.52 0.54 1.91
C TYR A 25 6.41 0.51 3.15
N LYS A 26 6.01 1.30 4.14
CA LYS A 26 6.68 1.38 5.43
C LYS A 26 6.29 0.14 6.25
N SER A 27 7.29 -0.63 6.69
CA SER A 27 7.07 -1.74 7.61
C SER A 27 6.44 -1.27 8.92
N GLY A 28 5.53 -2.07 9.48
CA GLY A 28 4.74 -1.75 10.67
C GLY A 28 3.54 -0.84 10.40
N VAL A 29 3.20 -0.59 9.13
CA VAL A 29 2.04 0.20 8.72
C VAL A 29 1.29 -0.53 7.61
N CYS A 30 0.01 -0.83 7.84
CA CYS A 30 -0.80 -1.46 6.81
C CYS A 30 -0.99 -0.52 5.62
N ARG A 31 -0.64 -0.95 4.40
CA ARG A 31 -0.75 -0.13 3.20
C ARG A 31 -2.18 0.15 2.73
N TYR A 32 -3.17 -0.53 3.31
CA TYR A 32 -4.59 -0.37 2.96
C TYR A 32 -5.33 0.57 3.93
N CYS A 33 -5.16 0.36 5.23
CA CYS A 33 -5.86 1.12 6.27
C CYS A 33 -4.95 1.98 7.16
N GLY A 34 -3.64 1.76 7.11
CA GLY A 34 -2.63 2.48 7.92
C GLY A 34 -2.54 2.04 9.37
N CYS A 35 -3.17 0.93 9.76
CA CYS A 35 -3.06 0.43 11.14
C CYS A 35 -1.61 0.10 11.47
N THR A 36 -1.29 0.17 12.76
CA THR A 36 0.02 -0.15 13.32
C THR A 36 -0.15 -1.08 14.52
N ASP A 37 0.94 -1.57 15.10
CA ASP A 37 0.87 -2.39 16.32
C ASP A 37 0.20 -1.65 17.50
N ASN A 38 0.30 -0.31 17.54
CA ASN A 38 -0.28 0.52 18.60
C ASN A 38 -1.68 1.05 18.28
N ASP A 39 -2.11 0.94 17.02
CA ASP A 39 -3.44 1.37 16.55
C ASP A 39 -3.97 0.32 15.55
N PRO A 40 -4.33 -0.89 16.04
CA PRO A 40 -4.78 -1.97 15.19
C PRO A 40 -6.24 -1.76 14.74
N CYS A 41 -6.61 -2.38 13.61
CA CYS A 41 -8.03 -2.59 13.31
C CYS A 41 -8.63 -3.56 14.35
N TYR A 42 -9.91 -3.42 14.62
CA TYR A 42 -10.63 -4.25 15.58
C TYR A 42 -11.87 -4.87 14.93
N ASN A 43 -12.19 -6.10 15.29
CA ASN A 43 -13.46 -6.73 15.00
C ASN A 43 -13.95 -7.45 16.27
N PRO A 44 -15.24 -7.38 16.63
CA PRO A 44 -15.77 -8.00 17.85
C PRO A 44 -15.63 -9.53 17.89
N ASN A 45 -15.65 -10.20 16.74
CA ASN A 45 -15.54 -11.65 16.60
C ASN A 45 -14.09 -12.13 16.47
N TYR A 46 -13.20 -11.31 15.89
CA TYR A 46 -11.83 -11.69 15.54
C TYR A 46 -10.74 -10.95 16.35
N GLY A 47 -11.11 -9.98 17.18
CA GLY A 47 -10.19 -9.17 17.96
C GLY A 47 -9.39 -8.18 17.12
N ASN A 48 -8.16 -7.88 17.56
CA ASN A 48 -7.24 -6.99 16.86
C ASN A 48 -6.66 -7.66 15.61
N CYS A 49 -6.40 -6.87 14.56
CA CYS A 49 -5.72 -7.38 13.37
C CYS A 49 -4.26 -7.78 13.64
N TRP A 50 -3.72 -8.67 12.82
CA TRP A 50 -2.31 -9.07 12.83
C TRP A 50 -1.66 -8.84 11.46
N TRP A 51 -0.33 -8.81 11.42
CA TRP A 51 0.43 -8.74 10.16
C TRP A 51 0.34 -10.06 9.38
N VAL A 52 -0.02 -10.00 8.10
CA VAL A 52 -0.13 -11.21 7.25
C VAL A 52 1.13 -11.49 6.43
N ASP A 53 1.91 -10.45 6.14
CA ASP A 53 3.15 -10.53 5.40
C ASP A 53 4.36 -10.34 6.33
N LYS A 54 5.51 -10.90 5.94
CA LYS A 54 6.74 -10.82 6.75
C LYS A 54 7.26 -9.39 6.86
N GLU A 55 6.93 -8.57 5.89
CA GLU A 55 7.31 -7.17 5.80
C GLU A 55 6.45 -6.29 6.72
N HIS A 56 5.40 -6.84 7.34
CA HIS A 56 4.45 -6.13 8.20
C HIS A 56 3.87 -4.90 7.48
N THR A 57 3.40 -5.09 6.24
CA THR A 57 2.80 -4.03 5.42
C THR A 57 1.34 -4.26 5.11
N ILE A 58 0.77 -5.38 5.54
CA ILE A 58 -0.62 -5.76 5.32
C ILE A 58 -1.19 -6.35 6.61
N CYS A 59 -2.38 -5.90 7.02
CA CYS A 59 -3.08 -6.47 8.17
C CYS A 59 -4.20 -7.43 7.75
N SER A 60 -4.51 -8.39 8.61
CA SER A 60 -5.51 -9.43 8.38
C SER A 60 -6.90 -8.88 8.10
N HIS A 61 -7.35 -7.86 8.84
CA HIS A 61 -8.68 -7.27 8.66
C HIS A 61 -8.88 -6.59 7.29
N CYS A 62 -7.80 -6.33 6.53
CA CYS A 62 -7.89 -5.80 5.16
C CYS A 62 -7.81 -6.86 4.06
N THR A 63 -7.46 -8.12 4.37
CA THR A 63 -7.22 -9.15 3.34
C THR A 63 -7.82 -10.51 3.63
N ASP A 64 -8.12 -10.83 4.88
CA ASP A 64 -8.79 -12.07 5.24
C ASP A 64 -10.25 -12.01 4.79
N GLU A 65 -10.65 -12.91 3.90
CA GLU A 65 -11.97 -12.94 3.28
C GLU A 65 -13.11 -13.07 4.29
N LEU A 66 -12.83 -13.68 5.46
CA LEU A 66 -13.81 -13.85 6.53
C LEU A 66 -14.04 -12.57 7.33
N ILE A 67 -13.08 -11.63 7.32
CA ILE A 67 -13.08 -10.45 8.18
C ILE A 67 -13.35 -9.16 7.38
N VAL A 68 -12.81 -9.09 6.15
CA VAL A 68 -12.83 -7.87 5.31
C VAL A 68 -14.25 -7.39 4.99
N ASN A 69 -15.21 -8.30 4.96
CA ASN A 69 -16.62 -8.00 4.68
C ASN A 69 -17.51 -8.06 5.93
N ASP A 70 -16.94 -8.32 7.11
CA ASP A 70 -17.70 -8.35 8.36
C ASP A 70 -18.07 -6.92 8.78
N GLU A 71 -19.36 -6.64 8.95
CA GLU A 71 -19.88 -5.32 9.30
C GLU A 71 -19.39 -4.81 10.67
N GLY A 72 -18.95 -5.72 11.55
CA GLY A 72 -18.34 -5.39 12.84
C GLY A 72 -16.88 -4.97 12.74
N THR A 73 -16.24 -5.05 11.56
CA THR A 73 -14.85 -4.63 11.39
C THR A 73 -14.74 -3.10 11.42
N ILE A 74 -14.05 -2.61 12.45
CA ILE A 74 -13.66 -1.21 12.62
C ILE A 74 -12.18 -1.08 12.24
N HIS A 75 -11.92 -0.39 11.13
CA HIS A 75 -10.55 -0.04 10.78
C HIS A 75 -10.03 1.12 11.64
N CYS A 76 -8.71 1.17 11.85
CA CYS A 76 -8.05 2.26 12.56
C CYS A 76 -8.42 3.62 11.94
N ILE A 77 -8.66 4.62 12.79
CA ILE A 77 -9.28 5.90 12.40
C ILE A 77 -8.27 6.85 11.71
N VAL A 78 -6.97 6.53 11.71
CA VAL A 78 -5.91 7.50 11.36
C VAL A 78 -5.60 7.65 9.85
N SER A 79 -6.27 6.94 8.94
CA SER A 79 -5.97 7.06 7.49
C SER A 79 -7.12 7.56 6.60
N LYS A 80 -8.16 8.19 7.14
CA LYS A 80 -9.18 8.86 6.31
C LYS A 80 -9.06 10.40 6.23
N GLY A 81 -8.03 11.03 6.79
CA GLY A 81 -7.85 12.47 6.52
C GLY A 81 -6.96 13.31 7.42
N LEU A 82 -5.82 12.81 7.90
CA LEU A 82 -4.83 13.67 8.57
C LEU A 82 -3.40 13.30 8.18
N ILE A 83 -3.04 13.49 6.90
CA ILE A 83 -1.87 14.27 6.37
C ILE A 83 -2.17 14.66 4.92
#